data_AF-A0A2G5J1Y7-F1
#
_entry.id   AF-A0A2G5J1Y7-F1
#
_cell.length_a   1.000
_cell.length_b   1.000
_cell.length_c   1.000
_cell.angle_alpha   90.00
_cell.angle_beta   90.00
_cell.angle_gamma   90.00
#
_symmetry.space_group_name_H-M   'P 1'
#
loop_
_entity.id
_entity.type
_entity.pdbx_description
1 polymer ?
#
loop_
_entity_poly.entity_id
_entity_poly.type
_entity_poly.pdbx_seq_one_letter_code
_entity_poly.pdbx_strand_id
1 'polypeptide(L)'
;MSLQVLTGVRLFAVGADLTSTNNKAELSAEVEEKDSTTYGSNGWKEVLGGIASSEISAEGFWEAGDASKVDDASWSQIGGTGPWTVAPVGASVGDPAYTTSALRAEYKLLGAVGDVAPWSAKASGSWPVARGQIAHPPGTARTTTGTGTGVNLGAAALNKRLYAALHVLSVAGTATPTITARIESDTSGAFAAPTTRLTFTAATAISGEILRTSGSAINDTWWRVGWTITGTTPSFLFAVAFGIQ
;
A
#
# COMPACT_ATOMS: atom_id res chain seq x y z
N MET A 1 1.59 20.91 3.79
CA MET A 1 0.29 20.57 4.40
C MET A 1 0.20 21.31 5.72
N SER A 2 -0.95 21.92 6.03
CA SER A 2 -1.24 22.53 7.34
C SER A 2 -1.73 21.49 8.35
N LEU A 3 -1.99 21.91 9.59
CA LEU A 3 -2.69 21.10 10.59
C LEU A 3 -4.00 20.55 10.02
N GLN A 4 -4.34 19.31 10.36
CA GLN A 4 -5.54 18.63 9.85
C GLN A 4 -6.17 17.70 10.89
N VAL A 5 -7.50 17.57 10.84
CA VAL A 5 -8.25 16.54 11.58
C VAL A 5 -8.35 15.30 10.71
N LEU A 6 -8.07 14.13 11.29
CA LEU A 6 -8.12 12.85 10.56
C LEU A 6 -9.57 12.36 10.43
N THR A 7 -10.21 12.68 9.31
CA THR A 7 -11.59 12.23 9.01
C THR A 7 -11.69 11.34 7.77
N GLY A 8 -10.57 11.13 7.06
CA GLY A 8 -10.54 10.47 5.76
C GLY A 8 -9.38 9.51 5.59
N VAL A 9 -8.84 8.95 6.68
CA VAL A 9 -7.72 8.02 6.62
C VAL A 9 -8.15 6.77 5.86
N ARG A 10 -7.36 6.38 4.86
CA ARG A 10 -7.55 5.15 4.08
C ARG A 10 -6.52 4.12 4.50
N LEU A 11 -6.99 2.89 4.71
CA LEU A 11 -6.14 1.75 5.01
C LEU A 11 -6.50 0.59 4.08
N PHE A 12 -5.55 0.21 3.23
CA PHE A 12 -5.66 -0.96 2.36
C PHE A 12 -4.69 -2.03 2.82
N ALA A 13 -5.18 -3.27 2.93
CA ALA A 13 -4.41 -4.43 3.35
C ALA A 13 -4.66 -5.59 2.37
N VAL A 14 -3.68 -5.86 1.50
CA VAL A 14 -3.79 -6.86 0.43
C VAL A 14 -5.04 -6.61 -0.43
N GLY A 15 -6.05 -7.47 -0.41
CA GLY A 15 -7.29 -7.28 -1.17
C GLY A 15 -8.42 -6.58 -0.39
N ALA A 16 -8.16 -6.05 0.81
CA ALA A 16 -9.20 -5.46 1.66
C ALA A 16 -9.06 -3.94 1.79
N ASP A 17 -10.19 -3.24 1.69
CA ASP A 17 -10.33 -1.83 2.09
C ASP A 17 -10.90 -1.79 3.52
N LEU A 18 -10.05 -1.45 4.48
CA LEU A 18 -10.41 -1.41 5.90
C LEU A 18 -10.84 0.00 6.34
N THR A 19 -11.02 0.93 5.40
CA THR A 19 -11.33 2.33 5.72
C THR A 19 -12.59 2.48 6.57
N SER A 20 -13.69 1.82 6.19
CA SER A 20 -14.99 2.02 6.84
C SER A 20 -15.16 1.23 8.14
N THR A 21 -14.28 0.25 8.40
CA THR A 21 -14.31 -0.59 9.59
C THR A 21 -13.32 -0.14 10.66
N ASN A 22 -12.49 0.86 10.36
CA ASN A 22 -11.51 1.44 11.28
C ASN A 22 -11.96 2.77 11.85
N ASN A 23 -11.69 2.97 13.13
CA ASN A 23 -11.69 4.30 13.76
C ASN A 23 -10.28 4.73 14.20
N LYS A 24 -9.30 3.83 14.08
CA LYS A 24 -7.88 4.08 14.34
C LYS A 24 -7.02 3.34 13.30
N ALA A 25 -6.02 4.05 12.76
CA ALA A 25 -4.99 3.49 11.92
C ALA A 25 -3.68 4.25 12.16
N GLU A 26 -2.62 3.53 12.53
CA GLU A 26 -1.30 4.09 12.79
C GLU A 26 -0.25 3.35 11.96
N LEU A 27 0.72 4.12 11.47
CA LEU A 27 1.92 3.61 10.83
C LEU A 27 3.12 4.24 11.51
N SER A 28 3.97 3.40 12.07
CA SER A 28 5.24 3.79 12.68
C SER A 28 6.39 3.21 11.85
N ALA A 29 7.46 3.98 11.70
CA ALA A 29 8.71 3.53 11.11
C ALA A 29 9.85 4.03 11.99
N GLU A 30 10.78 3.14 12.31
CA GLU A 30 11.86 3.40 13.25
C GLU A 30 13.17 2.80 12.73
N VAL A 31 14.28 3.32 13.23
CA VAL A 31 15.62 2.78 12.99
C VAL A 31 16.27 2.61 14.34
N GLU A 32 16.78 1.42 14.62
CA GLU A 32 17.46 1.15 15.88
C GLU A 32 18.65 2.09 16.08
N GLU A 33 18.82 2.64 17.28
CA GLU A 33 20.00 3.41 17.62
C GLU A 33 21.11 2.48 18.14
N LYS A 34 22.25 2.47 17.46
CA LYS A 34 23.46 1.76 17.91
C LYS A 34 24.47 2.76 18.44
N ASP A 35 24.85 2.59 19.70
CA ASP A 35 25.93 3.38 20.30
C ASP A 35 27.27 3.01 19.66
N SER A 36 28.01 4.00 19.19
CA SER A 36 29.36 3.89 18.61
C SER A 36 30.39 4.72 19.36
N THR A 37 30.07 5.15 20.58
CA THR A 37 30.92 6.01 21.40
C THR A 37 32.26 5.32 21.69
N THR A 38 33.35 6.04 21.45
CA THR A 38 34.72 5.56 21.71
C THR A 38 35.39 6.40 22.78
N TYR A 39 36.54 5.94 23.29
CA TYR A 39 37.39 6.77 24.17
C TYR A 39 37.85 8.08 23.50
N GLY A 40 37.84 8.14 22.16
CA GLY A 40 38.15 9.34 21.39
C GLY A 40 36.99 10.32 21.22
N SER A 41 35.77 9.95 21.64
CA SER A 41 34.56 10.77 21.46
C SER A 41 34.48 11.97 22.42
N ASN A 42 35.52 12.23 23.21
CA ASN A 42 35.68 13.40 24.08
C ASN A 42 34.47 13.68 25.00
N GLY A 43 33.84 12.62 25.52
CA GLY A 43 32.70 12.70 26.43
C GLY A 43 31.33 12.90 25.77
N TRP A 44 31.26 12.87 24.43
CA TRP A 44 30.01 12.89 23.68
C TRP A 44 29.56 11.48 23.27
N LYS A 45 28.25 11.25 23.26
CA LYS A 45 27.67 10.03 22.72
C LYS A 45 27.65 10.12 21.19
N GLU A 46 28.22 9.13 20.52
CA GLU A 46 28.14 8.96 19.08
C GLU A 46 27.24 7.77 18.75
N VAL A 47 26.41 7.88 17.71
CA VAL A 47 25.43 6.87 17.35
C VAL A 47 25.40 6.59 15.86
N LEU A 48 25.07 5.35 15.50
CA LEU A 48 24.83 4.88 14.15
C LEU A 48 23.42 4.29 14.05
N GLY A 49 22.82 4.37 12.86
CA GLY A 49 21.55 3.70 12.57
C GLY A 49 21.74 2.18 12.39
N GLY A 50 20.93 1.41 13.11
CA GLY A 50 20.84 -0.05 13.02
C GLY A 50 19.76 -0.50 12.03
N ILE A 51 19.07 -1.58 12.39
CA ILE A 51 18.04 -2.17 11.53
C ILE A 51 16.77 -1.32 11.60
N ALA A 52 16.17 -1.06 10.43
CA ALA A 52 14.89 -0.37 10.34
C ALA A 52 13.73 -1.35 10.49
N SER A 53 12.69 -0.92 11.20
CA SER A 53 11.43 -1.64 11.39
C SER A 53 10.25 -0.71 11.15
N SER A 54 9.07 -1.29 10.93
CA SER A 54 7.82 -0.54 10.89
C SER A 54 6.67 -1.39 11.43
N GLU A 55 5.71 -0.75 12.09
CA GLU A 55 4.49 -1.40 12.56
C GLU A 55 3.27 -0.62 12.03
N ILE A 56 2.28 -1.37 11.56
CA ILE A 56 0.94 -0.87 11.25
C ILE A 56 0.00 -1.43 12.30
N SER A 57 -0.75 -0.57 12.98
CA SER A 57 -1.82 -0.96 13.90
C SER A 57 -3.15 -0.38 13.42
N ALA A 58 -4.21 -1.17 13.57
CA ALA A 58 -5.55 -0.76 13.18
C ALA A 58 -6.58 -1.36 14.12
N GLU A 59 -7.62 -0.58 14.42
CA GLU A 59 -8.70 -0.94 15.34
C GLU A 59 -10.02 -0.34 14.86
N GLY A 60 -11.12 -1.02 15.17
CA GLY A 60 -12.46 -0.51 14.89
C GLY A 60 -13.55 -1.53 15.13
N PHE A 61 -14.55 -1.56 14.26
CA PHE A 61 -15.77 -2.35 14.44
C PHE A 61 -15.75 -3.62 13.60
N TRP A 62 -16.04 -4.74 14.26
CA TRP A 62 -15.95 -6.07 13.70
C TRP A 62 -17.16 -6.36 12.80
N GLU A 63 -16.87 -6.83 11.59
CA GLU A 63 -17.85 -7.28 10.60
C GLU A 63 -17.34 -8.57 9.96
N ALA A 64 -18.24 -9.49 9.63
CA ALA A 64 -17.94 -10.81 9.05
C ALA A 64 -19.01 -11.26 8.06
N GLY A 65 -18.76 -12.39 7.38
CA GLY A 65 -19.72 -13.10 6.53
C GLY A 65 -19.58 -12.82 5.04
N ASP A 66 -18.53 -12.11 4.62
CA ASP A 66 -18.17 -11.88 3.24
C ASP A 66 -16.66 -11.59 3.14
N ALA A 67 -16.01 -12.01 2.05
CA ALA A 67 -14.56 -11.91 1.90
C ALA A 67 -14.01 -10.46 1.91
N SER A 68 -14.86 -9.46 1.69
CA SER A 68 -14.51 -8.04 1.81
C SER A 68 -14.63 -7.51 3.24
N LYS A 69 -15.22 -8.27 4.16
CA LYS A 69 -15.38 -7.89 5.57
C LYS A 69 -14.09 -8.11 6.34
N VAL A 70 -13.94 -7.32 7.40
CA VAL A 70 -12.68 -7.25 8.13
C VAL A 70 -12.28 -8.58 8.75
N ASP A 71 -13.24 -9.38 9.19
CA ASP A 71 -12.96 -10.68 9.78
C ASP A 71 -12.43 -11.67 8.75
N ASP A 72 -13.21 -11.97 7.71
CA ASP A 72 -12.83 -12.91 6.66
C ASP A 72 -11.50 -12.52 6.00
N ALA A 73 -11.30 -11.22 5.73
CA ALA A 73 -10.08 -10.70 5.14
C ALA A 73 -8.88 -10.76 6.10
N SER A 74 -9.05 -10.39 7.38
CA SER A 74 -7.93 -10.37 8.33
C SER A 74 -7.56 -11.77 8.77
N TRP A 75 -8.54 -12.64 9.01
CA TRP A 75 -8.36 -14.02 9.44
C TRP A 75 -7.61 -14.85 8.40
N SER A 76 -8.00 -14.73 7.13
CA SER A 76 -7.31 -15.41 6.02
C SER A 76 -5.88 -14.94 5.79
N GLN A 77 -5.53 -13.72 6.25
CA GLN A 77 -4.22 -13.14 6.10
C GLN A 77 -3.28 -13.40 7.28
N ILE A 78 -3.73 -13.97 8.40
CA ILE A 78 -2.89 -14.20 9.58
C ILE A 78 -1.66 -15.04 9.21
N GLY A 79 -0.46 -14.55 9.55
CA GLY A 79 0.80 -15.20 9.17
C GLY A 79 1.23 -14.97 7.70
N GLY A 80 0.40 -14.30 6.90
CA GLY A 80 0.69 -13.91 5.53
C GLY A 80 1.36 -12.54 5.42
N THR A 81 2.17 -12.37 4.38
CA THR A 81 2.79 -11.08 4.02
C THR A 81 2.13 -10.53 2.75
N GLY A 82 2.03 -9.21 2.63
CA GLY A 82 1.46 -8.58 1.43
C GLY A 82 1.56 -7.06 1.45
N PRO A 83 1.00 -6.38 0.44
CA PRO A 83 1.00 -4.91 0.38
C PRO A 83 0.12 -4.31 1.47
N TRP A 84 0.61 -3.21 2.03
CA TRP A 84 -0.13 -2.32 2.90
C TRP A 84 0.03 -0.89 2.45
N THR A 85 -1.07 -0.14 2.44
CA THR A 85 -1.11 1.27 2.08
C THR A 85 -1.90 2.06 3.12
N VAL A 86 -1.29 3.10 3.68
CA VAL A 86 -1.92 4.07 4.58
C VAL A 86 -1.92 5.44 3.92
N ALA A 87 -3.08 6.09 3.80
CA ALA A 87 -3.19 7.44 3.26
C ALA A 87 -3.97 8.35 4.23
N PRO A 88 -3.42 9.48 4.68
CA PRO A 88 -3.99 10.24 5.80
C PRO A 88 -5.19 11.13 5.44
N VAL A 89 -5.45 11.41 4.16
CA VAL A 89 -6.42 12.45 3.73
C VAL A 89 -7.39 11.99 2.63
N GLY A 90 -7.48 10.70 2.38
CA GLY A 90 -8.30 10.13 1.32
C GLY A 90 -7.49 9.20 0.42
N ALA A 91 -8.04 8.91 -0.76
CA ALA A 91 -7.36 8.10 -1.77
C ALA A 91 -7.60 8.61 -3.20
N SER A 92 -7.64 9.92 -3.39
CA SER A 92 -7.64 10.53 -4.72
C SER A 92 -6.25 10.42 -5.36
N VAL A 93 -6.16 10.44 -6.68
CA VAL A 93 -4.85 10.42 -7.36
C VAL A 93 -4.00 11.60 -6.90
N GLY A 94 -2.75 11.33 -6.51
CA GLY A 94 -1.81 12.32 -6.01
C GLY A 94 -1.89 12.56 -4.49
N ASP A 95 -2.91 12.03 -3.79
CA ASP A 95 -2.97 12.10 -2.34
C ASP A 95 -1.76 11.39 -1.72
N PRO A 96 -1.18 11.92 -0.62
CA PRO A 96 -0.05 11.29 0.02
C PRO A 96 -0.40 9.87 0.50
N ALA A 97 0.51 8.93 0.27
CA ALA A 97 0.36 7.55 0.69
C ALA A 97 1.69 7.00 1.21
N TYR A 98 1.61 6.05 2.12
CA TYR A 98 2.73 5.33 2.67
C TYR A 98 2.51 3.85 2.43
N THR A 99 3.45 3.21 1.75
CA THR A 99 3.31 1.81 1.32
C THR A 99 4.44 0.95 1.83
N THR A 100 4.15 -0.26 2.28
CA THR A 100 5.16 -1.25 2.63
C THR A 100 4.65 -2.68 2.39
N SER A 101 5.55 -3.65 2.44
CA SER A 101 5.19 -5.06 2.59
C SER A 101 5.20 -5.38 4.09
N ALA A 102 4.12 -5.94 4.62
CA ALA A 102 4.05 -6.29 6.04
C ALA A 102 3.37 -7.65 6.26
N LEU A 103 3.83 -8.34 7.30
CA LEU A 103 3.26 -9.57 7.85
C LEU A 103 2.07 -9.24 8.74
N ARG A 104 0.90 -9.84 8.53
CA ARG A 104 -0.20 -9.80 9.51
C ARG A 104 0.20 -10.64 10.72
N ALA A 105 0.71 -9.97 11.75
CA ALA A 105 1.29 -10.62 12.92
C ALA A 105 0.23 -10.97 13.96
N GLU A 106 -0.82 -10.16 14.09
CA GLU A 106 -1.82 -10.29 15.14
C GLU A 106 -3.20 -9.89 14.64
N TYR A 107 -4.23 -10.59 15.11
CA TYR A 107 -5.63 -10.23 14.95
C TYR A 107 -6.42 -10.66 16.19
N LYS A 108 -7.24 -9.75 16.73
CA LYS A 108 -8.10 -9.94 17.90
C LYS A 108 -9.50 -9.45 17.58
N LEU A 109 -10.50 -10.15 18.10
CA LEU A 109 -11.91 -9.93 17.84
C LEU A 109 -12.74 -10.07 19.13
N LEU A 110 -13.93 -9.45 19.09
CA LEU A 110 -14.93 -9.44 20.16
C LEU A 110 -14.51 -8.66 21.43
N GLY A 111 -15.48 -8.41 22.28
CA GLY A 111 -15.36 -7.54 23.45
C GLY A 111 -16.36 -7.91 24.55
N ALA A 112 -16.73 -6.93 25.37
CA ALA A 112 -17.65 -7.12 26.48
C ALA A 112 -19.12 -7.18 26.05
N VAL A 113 -19.97 -7.74 26.90
CA VAL A 113 -21.42 -7.77 26.69
C VAL A 113 -21.97 -6.34 26.73
N GLY A 114 -22.73 -5.95 25.70
CA GLY A 114 -23.38 -4.64 25.60
C GLY A 114 -22.64 -3.64 24.72
N ASP A 115 -21.39 -3.93 24.33
CA ASP A 115 -20.60 -3.07 23.44
C ASP A 115 -20.73 -3.48 21.97
N VAL A 116 -20.46 -2.54 21.06
CA VAL A 116 -20.26 -2.87 19.64
C VAL A 116 -18.99 -3.71 19.52
N ALA A 117 -19.08 -4.86 18.86
CA ALA A 117 -17.97 -5.80 18.75
C ALA A 117 -16.72 -5.13 18.13
N PRO A 118 -15.60 -5.05 18.85
CA PRO A 118 -14.38 -4.47 18.33
C PRO A 118 -13.52 -5.49 17.59
N TRP A 119 -12.59 -4.99 16.78
CA TRP A 119 -11.43 -5.73 16.33
C TRP A 119 -10.15 -4.90 16.49
N SER A 120 -9.01 -5.58 16.57
CA SER A 120 -7.69 -4.95 16.49
C SER A 120 -6.72 -5.86 15.75
N ALA A 121 -5.78 -5.28 15.02
CA ALA A 121 -4.70 -6.02 14.38
C ALA A 121 -3.38 -5.28 14.41
N LYS A 122 -2.31 -6.05 14.24
CA LYS A 122 -0.97 -5.54 13.98
C LYS A 122 -0.37 -6.18 12.74
N ALA A 123 0.38 -5.38 12.00
CA ALA A 123 1.22 -5.86 10.92
C ALA A 123 2.65 -5.34 11.05
N SER A 124 3.62 -6.25 10.94
CA SER A 124 5.04 -5.95 11.06
C SER A 124 5.66 -5.83 9.68
N GLY A 125 6.28 -4.69 9.41
CA GLY A 125 6.92 -4.39 8.14
C GLY A 125 8.08 -5.34 7.84
N SER A 126 8.09 -5.85 6.63
CA SER A 126 9.18 -6.64 6.07
C SER A 126 10.04 -5.82 5.11
N TRP A 127 9.50 -4.71 4.58
CA TRP A 127 10.16 -3.81 3.63
C TRP A 127 10.24 -2.37 4.18
N PRO A 128 11.10 -1.51 3.62
CA PRO A 128 11.09 -0.09 3.92
C PRO A 128 9.71 0.54 3.66
N VAL A 129 9.31 1.48 4.51
CA VAL A 129 8.13 2.30 4.27
C VAL A 129 8.46 3.32 3.18
N ALA A 130 7.83 3.15 2.01
CA ALA A 130 7.96 4.09 0.92
C ALA A 130 6.92 5.20 1.05
N ARG A 131 7.41 6.44 1.12
CA ARG A 131 6.57 7.63 1.03
C ARG A 131 6.27 7.91 -0.44
N GLY A 132 5.01 8.13 -0.74
CA GLY A 132 4.57 8.28 -2.11
C GLY A 132 3.16 8.84 -2.21
N GLN A 133 2.44 8.40 -3.24
CA GLN A 133 1.13 8.90 -3.58
C GLN A 133 0.20 7.78 -4.06
N ILE A 134 -1.10 8.01 -3.92
CA ILE A 134 -2.11 7.19 -4.58
C ILE A 134 -2.05 7.42 -6.09
N ALA A 135 -1.97 6.33 -6.84
CA ALA A 135 -1.91 6.31 -8.30
C ALA A 135 -3.27 5.97 -8.94
N HIS A 136 -4.07 5.16 -8.25
CA HIS A 136 -5.41 4.80 -8.69
C HIS A 136 -6.36 4.65 -7.49
N PRO A 137 -7.49 5.38 -7.47
CA PRO A 137 -8.44 5.36 -6.37
C PRO A 137 -9.34 4.11 -6.41
N PRO A 138 -9.83 3.62 -5.27
CA PRO A 138 -10.77 2.48 -5.19
C PRO A 138 -12.23 2.85 -5.54
N GLY A 139 -12.51 4.02 -6.13
CA GLY A 139 -13.88 4.56 -6.20
C GLY A 139 -14.73 4.13 -7.40
N THR A 140 -14.12 3.56 -8.45
CA THR A 140 -14.85 3.16 -9.66
C THR A 140 -14.26 1.89 -10.25
N ALA A 141 -15.08 0.87 -10.40
CA ALA A 141 -14.64 -0.39 -11.00
C ALA A 141 -14.29 -0.20 -12.49
N ARG A 142 -13.24 -0.86 -12.94
CA ARG A 142 -12.80 -0.85 -14.34
C ARG A 142 -13.30 -2.09 -15.04
N THR A 143 -13.87 -1.90 -16.22
CA THR A 143 -14.42 -2.97 -17.06
C THR A 143 -13.66 -3.12 -18.38
N THR A 144 -12.70 -2.24 -18.64
CA THR A 144 -11.89 -2.23 -19.87
C THR A 144 -10.43 -1.90 -19.57
N THR A 145 -9.54 -2.36 -20.45
CA THR A 145 -8.11 -2.00 -20.48
C THR A 145 -7.93 -0.48 -20.56
N GLY A 146 -6.94 0.05 -19.84
CA GLY A 146 -6.71 1.49 -19.78
C GLY A 146 -5.46 1.90 -19.03
N THR A 147 -5.35 3.20 -18.79
CA THR A 147 -4.28 3.82 -18.03
C THR A 147 -4.84 4.83 -17.02
N GLY A 148 -4.11 4.99 -15.91
CA GLY A 148 -4.39 5.96 -14.88
C GLY A 148 -3.82 7.33 -15.21
N THR A 149 -4.15 8.31 -14.36
CA THR A 149 -3.56 9.64 -14.41
C THR A 149 -2.11 9.59 -13.92
N GLY A 150 -1.22 10.26 -14.63
CA GLY A 150 0.17 10.37 -14.23
C GLY A 150 0.39 11.35 -13.08
N VAL A 151 1.33 11.02 -12.21
CA VAL A 151 1.73 11.84 -11.07
C VAL A 151 3.24 12.01 -11.04
N ASN A 152 3.70 13.15 -10.55
CA ASN A 152 5.12 13.45 -10.43
C ASN A 152 5.63 13.06 -9.03
N LEU A 153 6.37 11.96 -8.94
CA LEU A 153 7.07 11.55 -7.72
C LEU A 153 8.56 11.91 -7.73
N GLY A 154 9.04 12.44 -8.85
CA GLY A 154 10.46 12.62 -9.09
C GLY A 154 11.15 11.35 -9.55
N ALA A 155 12.45 11.50 -9.80
CA ALA A 155 13.34 10.44 -10.27
C ALA A 155 13.71 9.49 -9.12
N ALA A 156 13.83 8.19 -9.43
CA ALA A 156 14.42 7.24 -8.49
C ALA A 156 15.95 7.32 -8.62
N ALA A 157 16.59 7.97 -7.65
CA ALA A 157 18.05 8.09 -7.62
C ALA A 157 18.75 6.72 -7.47
N LEU A 158 20.07 6.69 -7.67
CA LEU A 158 20.86 5.49 -7.41
C LEU A 158 20.65 5.00 -5.96
N ASN A 159 20.51 3.69 -5.79
CA ASN A 159 20.19 3.01 -4.53
C ASN A 159 18.79 3.31 -3.96
N LYS A 160 17.95 4.05 -4.69
CA LYS A 160 16.53 4.21 -4.40
C LYS A 160 15.71 3.30 -5.30
N ARG A 161 14.54 2.88 -4.83
CA ARG A 161 13.63 2.02 -5.58
C ARG A 161 12.24 2.64 -5.59
N LEU A 162 11.55 2.48 -6.70
CA LEU A 162 10.11 2.64 -6.72
C LEU A 162 9.49 1.38 -6.11
N TYR A 163 8.60 1.56 -5.14
CA TYR A 163 7.76 0.53 -4.55
C TYR A 163 6.33 0.77 -5.01
N ALA A 164 5.63 -0.27 -5.45
CA ALA A 164 4.26 -0.17 -5.93
C ALA A 164 3.39 -1.28 -5.33
N ALA A 165 2.31 -0.88 -4.68
CA ALA A 165 1.32 -1.75 -4.06
C ALA A 165 0.04 -1.75 -4.88
N LEU A 166 -0.42 -2.94 -5.30
CA LEU A 166 -1.70 -3.18 -5.92
C LEU A 166 -2.63 -3.87 -4.93
N HIS A 167 -3.83 -3.33 -4.79
CA HIS A 167 -4.92 -3.89 -3.98
C HIS A 167 -6.12 -4.15 -4.88
N VAL A 168 -6.42 -5.41 -5.20
CA VAL A 168 -7.63 -5.81 -5.94
C VAL A 168 -8.72 -6.09 -4.94
N LEU A 169 -9.69 -5.17 -4.86
CA LEU A 169 -10.71 -5.09 -3.81
C LEU A 169 -11.99 -5.83 -4.18
N SER A 170 -12.29 -5.96 -5.47
CA SER A 170 -13.38 -6.80 -5.94
C SER A 170 -13.14 -7.28 -7.37
N VAL A 171 -13.72 -8.43 -7.68
CA VAL A 171 -13.71 -9.02 -9.01
C VAL A 171 -15.12 -9.50 -9.31
N ALA A 172 -15.65 -9.12 -10.47
CA ALA A 172 -16.90 -9.63 -11.00
C ALA A 172 -16.79 -9.88 -12.51
N GLY A 173 -17.65 -10.75 -13.02
CA GLY A 173 -17.67 -11.18 -14.41
C GLY A 173 -17.85 -12.69 -14.53
N THR A 174 -17.95 -13.18 -15.76
CA THR A 174 -18.07 -14.62 -16.05
C THR A 174 -16.79 -15.12 -16.72
N ALA A 175 -16.51 -16.43 -16.59
CA ALA A 175 -15.34 -17.09 -17.19
C ALA A 175 -13.96 -16.60 -16.68
N THR A 176 -13.81 -16.41 -15.37
CA THR A 176 -12.54 -16.12 -14.68
C THR A 176 -11.81 -14.90 -15.27
N PRO A 177 -12.41 -13.69 -15.16
CA PRO A 177 -11.80 -12.49 -15.70
C PRO A 177 -10.43 -12.24 -15.05
N THR A 178 -9.54 -11.54 -15.76
CA THR A 178 -8.22 -11.18 -15.25
C THR A 178 -7.96 -9.68 -15.33
N ILE A 179 -7.17 -9.18 -14.38
CA ILE A 179 -6.53 -7.87 -14.47
C ILE A 179 -5.01 -8.01 -14.31
N THR A 180 -4.26 -7.45 -15.25
CA THR A 180 -2.81 -7.30 -15.16
C THR A 180 -2.48 -5.82 -15.10
N ALA A 181 -2.10 -5.34 -13.92
CA ALA A 181 -1.63 -3.97 -13.75
C ALA A 181 -0.12 -3.88 -14.07
N ARG A 182 0.32 -2.71 -14.48
CA ARG A 182 1.72 -2.37 -14.72
C ARG A 182 2.00 -0.95 -14.27
N ILE A 183 3.23 -0.68 -13.88
CA ILE A 183 3.69 0.67 -13.56
C ILE A 183 4.53 1.17 -14.71
N GLU A 184 4.17 2.34 -15.23
CA GLU A 184 4.85 3.01 -16.31
C GLU A 184 5.48 4.31 -15.81
N SER A 185 6.65 4.65 -16.35
CA SER A 185 7.33 5.91 -16.11
C SER A 185 7.59 6.67 -17.41
N ASP A 186 7.66 8.00 -17.32
CA ASP A 186 8.06 8.88 -18.41
C ASP A 186 8.77 10.12 -17.85
N THR A 187 9.53 10.79 -18.71
CA THR A 187 10.14 12.09 -18.46
C THR A 187 9.11 13.21 -18.28
N SER A 188 7.87 13.05 -18.79
CA SER A 188 6.82 14.07 -18.74
C SER A 188 5.44 13.50 -18.42
N GLY A 189 4.56 14.35 -17.88
CA GLY A 189 3.16 13.98 -17.59
C GLY A 189 2.29 13.70 -18.81
N ALA A 190 2.82 13.91 -20.03
CA ALA A 190 2.14 13.56 -21.27
C ALA A 190 2.24 12.06 -21.60
N PHE A 191 3.23 11.35 -21.05
CA PHE A 191 3.49 9.93 -21.33
C PHE A 191 3.58 9.63 -22.84
N ALA A 192 4.40 10.38 -23.56
CA ALA A 192 4.57 10.23 -25.00
C ALA A 192 5.37 8.96 -25.37
N ALA A 193 6.28 8.52 -24.48
CA ALA A 193 7.11 7.33 -24.67
C ALA A 193 7.24 6.57 -23.34
N PRO A 194 6.12 6.02 -22.82
CA PRO A 194 6.10 5.40 -21.50
C PRO A 194 6.95 4.13 -21.48
N THR A 195 7.76 3.98 -20.43
CA THR A 195 8.52 2.75 -20.17
C THR A 195 7.83 1.94 -19.08
N THR A 196 7.51 0.67 -19.34
CA THR A 196 7.01 -0.23 -18.30
C THR A 196 8.15 -0.62 -17.35
N ARG A 197 7.99 -0.34 -16.06
CA ARG A 197 8.98 -0.59 -15.01
C ARG A 197 8.67 -1.81 -14.17
N LEU A 198 7.39 -2.07 -13.91
CA LEU A 198 6.91 -3.22 -13.13
C LEU A 198 5.64 -3.75 -13.78
N THR A 199 5.46 -5.08 -13.73
CA THR A 199 4.24 -5.76 -14.17
C THR A 199 3.81 -6.68 -13.03
N PHE A 200 2.60 -6.48 -12.53
CA PHE A 200 2.00 -7.33 -11.51
C PHE A 200 1.55 -8.65 -12.10
N THR A 201 1.50 -9.67 -11.25
CA THR A 201 0.89 -10.95 -11.57
C THR A 201 -0.59 -10.73 -11.91
N ALA A 202 -1.10 -11.47 -12.90
CA ALA A 202 -2.51 -11.36 -13.30
C ALA A 202 -3.42 -11.83 -12.15
N ALA A 203 -4.29 -10.94 -11.68
CA ALA A 203 -5.25 -11.25 -10.61
C ALA A 203 -6.57 -11.75 -11.20
N THR A 204 -7.06 -12.87 -10.68
CA THR A 204 -8.37 -13.49 -11.01
C THR A 204 -9.37 -13.42 -9.84
N ALA A 205 -8.92 -12.97 -8.67
CA ALA A 205 -9.70 -12.87 -7.45
C ALA A 205 -9.23 -11.65 -6.63
N ILE A 206 -9.95 -11.36 -5.54
CA ILE A 206 -9.51 -10.41 -4.52
C ILE A 206 -8.11 -10.82 -4.06
N SER A 207 -7.16 -9.90 -4.18
CA SER A 207 -5.75 -10.17 -3.92
C SER A 207 -4.98 -8.86 -3.81
N GLY A 208 -3.71 -8.96 -3.42
CA GLY A 208 -2.82 -7.82 -3.42
C GLY A 208 -1.38 -8.26 -3.61
N GLU A 209 -0.61 -7.44 -4.30
CA GLU A 209 0.80 -7.68 -4.57
C GLU A 209 1.58 -6.38 -4.41
N ILE A 210 2.82 -6.49 -3.91
CA ILE A 210 3.76 -5.37 -3.86
C ILE A 210 5.01 -5.72 -4.64
N LEU A 211 5.42 -4.80 -5.52
CA LEU A 211 6.62 -4.93 -6.33
C LEU A 211 7.56 -3.75 -6.09
N ARG A 212 8.83 -3.91 -6.47
CA ARG A 212 9.80 -2.81 -6.45
C ARG A 212 10.77 -2.90 -7.62
N THR A 213 11.23 -1.75 -8.10
CA THR A 213 12.28 -1.70 -9.14
C THR A 213 13.62 -2.16 -8.59
N SER A 214 14.60 -2.34 -9.48
CA SER A 214 15.99 -2.40 -9.06
C SER A 214 16.41 -1.07 -8.41
N GLY A 215 17.50 -1.08 -7.64
CA GLY A 215 18.11 0.14 -7.10
C GLY A 215 18.91 0.94 -8.12
N SER A 216 18.71 0.67 -9.41
CA SER A 216 19.35 1.41 -10.50
C SER A 216 18.66 2.76 -10.67
N ALA A 217 19.43 3.80 -11.03
CA ALA A 217 18.87 5.12 -11.24
C ALA A 217 17.85 5.14 -12.40
N ILE A 218 16.72 5.78 -12.19
CA ILE A 218 15.67 6.04 -13.18
C ILE A 218 15.43 7.55 -13.20
N ASN A 219 15.70 8.19 -14.34
CA ASN A 219 15.60 9.64 -14.52
C ASN A 219 14.18 10.14 -14.81
N ASP A 220 13.26 9.23 -15.13
CA ASP A 220 11.84 9.54 -15.35
C ASP A 220 11.25 10.09 -14.04
N THR A 221 10.47 11.18 -14.15
CA THR A 221 9.90 11.86 -12.98
C THR A 221 8.41 11.62 -12.83
N TRP A 222 7.75 11.21 -13.90
CA TRP A 222 6.31 10.95 -13.95
C TRP A 222 6.03 9.46 -13.96
N TRP A 223 5.04 9.06 -13.16
CA TRP A 223 4.67 7.67 -12.93
C TRP A 223 3.16 7.50 -13.08
N ARG A 224 2.71 6.41 -13.67
CA ARG A 224 1.29 6.04 -13.74
C ARG A 224 1.10 4.54 -13.69
N VAL A 225 -0.11 4.11 -13.34
CA VAL A 225 -0.54 2.73 -13.54
C VAL A 225 -1.15 2.57 -14.94
N GLY A 226 -0.87 1.45 -15.60
CA GLY A 226 -1.66 0.92 -16.71
C GLY A 226 -2.25 -0.43 -16.33
N TRP A 227 -3.36 -0.83 -16.94
CA TRP A 227 -3.95 -2.14 -16.70
C TRP A 227 -4.53 -2.76 -17.97
N THR A 228 -4.46 -4.07 -18.05
CA THR A 228 -5.09 -4.89 -19.08
C THR A 228 -6.15 -5.75 -18.42
N ILE A 229 -7.39 -5.67 -18.92
CA ILE A 229 -8.52 -6.46 -18.43
C ILE A 229 -8.96 -7.43 -19.52
N THR A 230 -9.20 -8.69 -19.15
CA THR A 230 -9.74 -9.72 -20.05
C THR A 230 -10.89 -10.49 -19.39
N GLY A 231 -11.68 -11.19 -20.20
CA GLY A 231 -12.84 -11.97 -19.76
C GLY A 231 -14.16 -11.43 -20.29
N THR A 232 -15.26 -12.05 -19.88
CA THR A 232 -16.62 -11.68 -20.30
C THR A 232 -17.31 -10.87 -19.20
N THR A 233 -17.77 -9.67 -19.56
CA THR A 233 -18.32 -8.67 -18.62
C THR A 233 -17.46 -8.46 -17.37
N PRO A 234 -16.14 -8.25 -17.50
CA PRO A 234 -15.26 -8.12 -16.35
C PRO A 234 -15.51 -6.80 -15.62
N SER A 235 -15.34 -6.80 -14.30
CA SER A 235 -15.40 -5.61 -13.45
C SER A 235 -14.44 -5.78 -12.28
N PHE A 236 -13.48 -4.86 -12.17
CA PHE A 236 -12.45 -4.89 -11.14
C PHE A 236 -12.43 -3.58 -10.37
N LEU A 237 -12.63 -3.65 -9.06
CA LEU A 237 -12.31 -2.53 -8.17
C LEU A 237 -10.89 -2.74 -7.63
N PHE A 238 -10.02 -1.74 -7.80
CA PHE A 238 -8.65 -1.84 -7.30
C PHE A 238 -8.08 -0.47 -6.94
N ALA A 239 -7.16 -0.46 -5.98
CA ALA A 239 -6.36 0.70 -5.62
C ALA A 239 -4.88 0.43 -5.94
N VAL A 240 -4.18 1.48 -6.33
CA VAL A 240 -2.72 1.43 -6.51
C VAL A 240 -2.11 2.62 -5.81
N ALA A 241 -1.05 2.36 -5.07
CA ALA A 241 -0.18 3.37 -4.49
C ALA A 241 1.27 3.04 -4.83
N PHE A 242 2.08 4.08 -5.03
CA PHE A 242 3.52 3.89 -5.20
C PHE A 242 4.30 5.01 -4.52
N GLY A 243 5.54 4.71 -4.17
CA GLY A 243 6.46 5.62 -3.51
C GLY A 243 7.91 5.28 -3.83
N ILE A 244 8.82 6.22 -3.53
CA ILE A 244 10.26 6.04 -3.74
C ILE A 244 10.94 6.03 -2.38
N GLN A 245 11.81 5.04 -2.13
CA GLN A 245 12.56 4.90 -0.87
C GLN A 245 13.96 4.33 -1.08
#